data_AF-G7DWL3-F1
#
_entry.id   AF-G7DWL3-F1
#
_cell.length_a   1.000
_cell.length_b   1.000
_cell.length_c   1.000
_cell.angle_alpha   90.00
_cell.angle_beta   90.00
_cell.angle_gamma   90.00
#
_symmetry.space_group_name_H-M   'P 1'
#
loop_
_entity.id
_entity.type
_entity.pdbx_description
1 polymer ?
#
loop_
_entity_poly.entity_id
_entity_poly.type
_entity_poly.pdbx_seq_one_letter_code
_entity_poly.pdbx_strand_id
1 'polypeptide(L)'
;MPVFEHHYIHVLRDKSSEEEVHKLYALLDQNGAVSVDEIETSEIVLTKLRSQPRLERSLGSAARDQLILREAWAHDSISAGHELPVDAYVLLRPAAYGAQRPAQVTRDSGMSDAEDRSHAFPDIIKTGRIPSDLWTNARYSCMRLSPRICINEGFVRRLAVIKEERRLTGNARSALSYAVAIAALKAYPHMLQSGQEADTIVGTGPKIGALIDEYLRTGTLAEADRLERQSRFLALRLFTSSVHGIGPTTARTLVDRFHCLTWDDVERTMREDPEAPQISLDYRDEIAQKIPRSEVEKIHDLVKLQLDKLQPGCLTMLTGGYRRGKPFSNDIDILITHPHDTVHGLLSKLVNRLQHKSLIKEILYYTNQNTNRSFDFESKARSSTSSSFDQFDKCFCIFLPPQASGQAALHRRLDLIVSPWENYWTGVVGWTGSTQFEPVG
;
A
#
# COMPACT_ATOMS: atom_id res chain seq x y z
N MET A 1 17.29 -40.69 -13.90
CA MET A 1 18.38 -39.76 -13.55
C MET A 1 18.17 -39.33 -12.11
N PRO A 2 19.22 -39.06 -11.32
CA PRO A 2 19.03 -38.49 -9.99
C PRO A 2 18.20 -37.21 -10.11
N VAL A 3 17.17 -37.08 -9.27
CA VAL A 3 16.23 -35.95 -9.30
C VAL A 3 16.88 -34.72 -8.65
N PHE A 4 17.67 -34.95 -7.60
CA PHE A 4 18.42 -33.94 -6.89
C PHE A 4 19.90 -34.23 -7.12
N GLU A 5 20.61 -33.41 -7.88
CA GLU A 5 22.05 -33.55 -8.02
C GLU A 5 22.74 -32.69 -6.96
N HIS A 6 23.39 -33.35 -5.98
CA HIS A 6 24.34 -32.74 -5.04
C HIS A 6 23.77 -31.75 -4.00
N HIS A 7 22.46 -31.69 -3.82
CA HIS A 7 21.85 -30.88 -2.73
C HIS A 7 22.08 -31.52 -1.36
N TYR A 8 22.58 -30.74 -0.41
CA TYR A 8 22.66 -31.14 1.01
C TYR A 8 21.36 -30.77 1.73
N ILE A 9 20.59 -31.76 2.17
CA ILE A 9 19.21 -31.55 2.66
C ILE A 9 19.05 -32.01 4.10
N HIS A 10 18.54 -31.12 4.96
CA HIS A 10 18.12 -31.44 6.31
C HIS A 10 16.59 -31.47 6.42
N VAL A 11 16.02 -32.43 7.16
CA VAL A 11 14.58 -32.50 7.44
C VAL A 11 14.32 -32.12 8.88
N LEU A 12 13.59 -31.01 9.07
CA LEU A 12 13.22 -30.52 10.39
C LEU A 12 12.23 -31.48 11.06
N ARG A 13 12.59 -31.97 12.26
CA ARG A 13 11.83 -33.00 12.97
C ARG A 13 10.55 -32.49 13.65
N ASP A 14 10.38 -31.17 13.77
CA ASP A 14 9.20 -30.57 14.39
C ASP A 14 7.91 -30.89 13.62
N LYS A 15 6.95 -31.54 14.32
CA LYS A 15 5.69 -32.08 13.79
C LYS A 15 5.78 -33.33 12.90
N SER A 16 6.95 -33.96 12.79
CA SER A 16 7.09 -35.25 12.12
C SER A 16 7.45 -36.34 13.13
N SER A 17 6.96 -37.57 12.93
CA SER A 17 7.46 -38.70 13.72
C SER A 17 8.87 -39.10 13.26
N GLU A 18 9.65 -39.77 14.11
CA GLU A 18 10.99 -40.26 13.71
C GLU A 18 10.93 -41.21 12.50
N GLU A 19 9.87 -42.00 12.40
CA GLU A 19 9.62 -42.90 11.28
C GLU A 19 9.36 -42.14 9.97
N GLU A 20 8.63 -41.03 10.02
CA GLU A 20 8.37 -40.18 8.86
C GLU A 20 9.64 -39.48 8.36
N VAL A 21 10.47 -38.98 9.28
CA VAL A 21 11.75 -38.34 8.94
C VAL A 21 12.70 -39.35 8.29
N HIS A 22 12.81 -40.57 8.85
CA HIS A 22 13.63 -41.64 8.25
C HIS A 22 13.14 -42.03 6.86
N LYS A 23 11.83 -42.13 6.65
CA LYS A 23 11.26 -42.42 5.32
C LYS A 23 11.59 -41.33 4.31
N LEU A 24 11.55 -40.06 4.73
CA LEU A 24 11.87 -38.94 3.85
C LEU A 24 13.36 -38.88 3.51
N TYR A 25 14.27 -39.10 4.48
CA TYR A 25 15.70 -39.19 4.18
C TYR A 25 16.03 -40.35 3.24
N ALA A 26 15.48 -41.55 3.49
CA ALA A 26 15.67 -42.69 2.60
C ALA A 26 15.18 -42.40 1.17
N LEU A 27 14.08 -41.64 1.04
CA LEU A 27 13.54 -41.23 -0.25
C LEU A 27 14.45 -40.19 -0.95
N LEU A 28 15.01 -39.23 -0.21
CA LEU A 28 15.93 -38.22 -0.75
C LEU A 28 17.24 -38.86 -1.24
N ASP A 29 17.83 -39.75 -0.43
CA ASP A 29 19.09 -40.43 -0.75
C ASP A 29 18.95 -41.32 -2.00
N GLN A 30 17.84 -42.05 -2.13
CA GLN A 30 17.54 -42.86 -3.31
C GLN A 30 17.40 -42.04 -4.59
N ASN A 31 17.12 -40.74 -4.46
CA ASN A 31 16.91 -39.81 -5.58
C ASN A 31 18.06 -38.81 -5.77
N GLY A 32 19.22 -39.05 -5.13
CA GLY A 32 20.48 -38.35 -5.39
C GLY A 32 20.81 -37.18 -4.46
N ALA A 33 19.94 -36.83 -3.52
CA ALA A 33 20.24 -35.83 -2.49
C ALA A 33 21.18 -36.41 -1.42
N VAL A 34 21.89 -35.53 -0.70
CA VAL A 34 22.73 -35.88 0.44
C VAL A 34 22.02 -35.46 1.72
N SER A 35 21.43 -36.41 2.43
CA SER A 35 20.77 -36.14 3.72
C SER A 35 21.81 -35.80 4.80
N VAL A 36 21.60 -34.70 5.53
CA VAL A 36 22.48 -34.26 6.62
C VAL A 36 21.74 -34.08 7.94
N ASP A 37 22.38 -34.40 9.05
CA ASP A 37 21.78 -34.35 10.39
C ASP A 37 21.80 -32.96 11.03
N GLU A 38 22.69 -32.07 10.58
CA GLU A 38 22.85 -30.71 11.12
C GLU A 38 22.39 -29.65 10.10
N ILE A 39 21.57 -28.69 10.54
CA ILE A 39 21.04 -27.60 9.71
C ILE A 39 22.16 -26.77 9.09
N GLU A 40 23.22 -26.52 9.86
CA GLU A 40 24.39 -25.72 9.49
C GLU A 40 25.13 -26.29 8.28
N THR A 41 25.06 -27.60 8.08
CA THR A 41 25.71 -28.32 6.97
C THR A 41 24.79 -28.55 5.78
N SER A 42 23.53 -28.12 5.87
CA SER A 42 22.54 -28.22 4.79
C SER A 42 22.51 -26.96 3.93
N GLU A 43 22.11 -27.13 2.67
CA GLU A 43 21.74 -26.04 1.77
C GLU A 43 20.22 -25.81 1.80
N ILE A 44 19.46 -26.90 1.92
CA ILE A 44 18.00 -26.90 1.95
C ILE A 44 17.51 -27.53 3.24
N VAL A 45 16.54 -26.88 3.89
CA VAL A 45 15.80 -27.46 5.02
C VAL A 45 14.36 -27.72 4.63
N LEU A 46 13.90 -28.97 4.74
CA LEU A 46 12.50 -29.35 4.52
C LEU A 46 11.73 -29.39 5.83
N THR A 47 10.49 -28.89 5.84
CA THR A 47 9.67 -28.88 7.05
C THR A 47 8.17 -28.96 6.81
N LYS A 48 7.45 -29.56 7.76
CA LYS A 48 5.97 -29.53 7.89
C LYS A 48 5.45 -28.27 8.58
N LEU A 49 6.32 -27.50 9.23
CA LEU A 49 5.91 -26.29 9.95
C LEU A 49 5.45 -25.22 8.98
N ARG A 50 4.28 -24.62 9.28
CA ARG A 50 3.68 -23.54 8.47
C ARG A 50 3.67 -22.18 9.17
N SER A 51 4.01 -22.15 10.46
CA SER A 51 3.94 -20.96 11.30
C SER A 51 5.32 -20.34 11.44
N GLN A 52 5.48 -19.12 10.96
CA GLN A 52 6.76 -18.40 10.98
C GLN A 52 7.40 -18.29 12.38
N PRO A 53 6.66 -17.93 13.46
CA PRO A 53 7.25 -17.91 14.81
C PRO A 53 7.76 -19.26 15.33
N ARG A 54 7.21 -20.37 14.81
CA ARG A 54 7.67 -21.72 15.18
C ARG A 54 8.87 -22.14 14.36
N LEU A 55 8.87 -21.82 13.06
CA LEU A 55 10.04 -22.00 12.20
C LEU A 55 11.25 -21.29 12.80
N GLU A 56 11.13 -20.02 13.15
CA GLU A 56 12.22 -19.22 13.76
C GLU A 56 12.73 -19.80 15.08
N ARG A 57 11.86 -20.43 15.87
CA ARG A 57 12.25 -21.10 17.13
C ARG A 57 12.99 -22.41 16.90
N SER A 58 12.50 -23.23 15.97
CA SER A 58 13.07 -24.54 15.66
C SER A 58 14.37 -24.45 14.88
N LEU A 59 14.51 -23.42 14.05
CA LEU A 59 15.66 -23.21 13.17
C LEU A 59 16.83 -22.47 13.84
N GLY A 60 16.59 -21.80 14.99
CA GLY A 60 17.63 -21.08 15.73
C GLY A 60 18.32 -19.97 14.91
N SER A 61 19.56 -19.62 15.29
CA SER A 61 20.37 -18.61 14.57
C SER A 61 21.04 -19.15 13.30
N ALA A 62 21.09 -20.48 13.15
CA ALA A 62 21.79 -21.16 12.06
C ALA A 62 21.11 -20.98 10.70
N ALA A 63 19.78 -20.92 10.66
CA ALA A 63 18.98 -20.93 9.43
C ALA A 63 18.96 -19.63 8.60
N ARG A 64 19.89 -18.70 8.82
CA ARG A 64 19.93 -17.43 8.06
C ARG A 64 20.47 -17.60 6.64
N ASP A 65 21.15 -18.71 6.40
CA ASP A 65 21.89 -18.97 5.16
C ASP A 65 21.31 -20.15 4.35
N GLN A 66 20.29 -20.86 4.86
CA GLN A 66 19.68 -22.04 4.24
C GLN A 66 18.32 -21.72 3.58
N LEU A 67 18.02 -22.45 2.52
CA LEU A 67 16.73 -22.36 1.83
C LEU A 67 15.70 -23.25 2.54
N ILE A 68 14.66 -22.65 3.11
CA ILE A 68 13.66 -23.40 3.88
C ILE A 68 12.43 -23.64 3.00
N LEU A 69 12.14 -24.91 2.71
CA LEU A 69 11.07 -25.35 1.82
C LEU A 69 10.02 -26.21 2.55
N ARG A 70 8.82 -26.27 1.99
CA ARG A 70 7.84 -27.30 2.34
C ARG A 70 8.33 -28.66 1.85
N GLU A 71 8.15 -29.70 2.66
CA GLU A 71 8.49 -31.09 2.29
C GLU A 71 7.84 -31.57 0.98
N ALA A 72 6.67 -31.00 0.62
CA ALA A 72 5.96 -31.32 -0.62
C ALA A 72 6.83 -31.12 -1.86
N TRP A 73 7.80 -30.19 -1.82
CA TRP A 73 8.73 -29.97 -2.93
C TRP A 73 9.51 -31.23 -3.31
N ALA A 74 10.01 -31.96 -2.31
CA ALA A 74 10.77 -33.17 -2.54
C ALA A 74 9.90 -34.26 -3.18
N HIS A 75 8.70 -34.47 -2.64
CA HIS A 75 7.75 -35.46 -3.17
C HIS A 75 7.28 -35.13 -4.59
N ASP A 76 6.95 -33.86 -4.85
CA ASP A 76 6.47 -33.41 -6.16
C ASP A 76 7.59 -33.50 -7.21
N SER A 77 8.83 -33.13 -6.85
CA SER A 77 10.00 -33.22 -7.75
C SER A 77 10.33 -34.68 -8.10
N ILE A 78 10.29 -35.59 -7.12
CA ILE A 78 10.50 -37.02 -7.38
C ILE A 78 9.38 -37.57 -8.27
N SER A 79 8.13 -37.20 -8.00
CA SER A 79 6.98 -37.65 -8.81
C SER A 79 7.05 -37.14 -10.24
N ALA A 80 7.57 -35.93 -10.46
CA ALA A 80 7.79 -35.33 -11.77
C ALA A 80 9.05 -35.88 -12.48
N GLY A 81 9.90 -36.65 -11.78
CA GLY A 81 11.14 -37.20 -12.30
C GLY A 81 12.25 -36.17 -12.57
N HIS A 82 12.08 -34.92 -12.11
CA HIS A 82 13.07 -33.84 -12.22
C HIS A 82 12.83 -32.78 -11.12
N GLU A 83 13.86 -32.01 -10.77
CA GLU A 83 13.78 -30.94 -9.79
C GLU A 83 12.79 -29.84 -10.21
N LEU A 84 11.77 -29.58 -9.37
CA LEU A 84 10.80 -28.52 -9.63
C LEU A 84 11.29 -27.17 -9.10
N PRO A 85 10.88 -26.04 -9.72
CA PRO A 85 11.20 -24.70 -9.22
C PRO A 85 10.77 -24.51 -7.76
N VAL A 86 11.72 -24.08 -6.92
CA VAL A 86 11.52 -23.96 -5.47
C VAL A 86 10.53 -22.86 -5.07
N ASP A 87 10.33 -21.83 -5.92
CA ASP A 87 9.58 -20.60 -5.59
C ASP A 87 8.18 -20.86 -5.02
N ALA A 88 7.48 -21.87 -5.54
CA ALA A 88 6.14 -22.23 -5.07
C ALA A 88 6.14 -22.87 -3.67
N TYR A 89 7.29 -23.37 -3.21
CA TYR A 89 7.48 -24.18 -2.00
C TYR A 89 8.28 -23.48 -0.90
N VAL A 90 8.90 -22.34 -1.22
CA VAL A 90 9.70 -21.54 -0.27
C VAL A 90 8.86 -21.06 0.90
N LEU A 91 9.38 -21.27 2.10
CA LEU A 91 8.90 -20.70 3.35
C LEU A 91 9.81 -19.54 3.80
N LEU A 92 11.14 -19.70 3.70
CA LEU A 92 12.13 -18.67 4.00
C LEU A 92 13.32 -18.78 3.03
N ARG A 93 13.93 -17.64 2.67
CA ARG A 93 15.12 -17.58 1.81
C ARG A 93 16.36 -17.15 2.61
N PRO A 94 17.57 -17.60 2.20
CA PRO A 94 18.82 -17.07 2.73
C PRO A 94 18.93 -15.56 2.52
N ALA A 95 19.55 -14.85 3.47
CA ALA A 95 19.82 -13.41 3.34
C ALA A 95 20.72 -13.09 2.13
N ALA A 96 21.62 -13.99 1.76
CA ALA A 96 22.50 -13.87 0.60
C ALA A 96 21.81 -14.01 -0.77
N TYR A 97 20.58 -14.55 -0.82
CA TYR A 97 19.83 -14.75 -2.06
C TYR A 97 19.40 -13.42 -2.73
N GLY A 98 19.50 -12.30 -2.01
CA GLY A 98 19.30 -10.94 -2.53
C GLY A 98 20.58 -10.19 -2.92
N ALA A 99 21.77 -10.81 -2.78
CA ALA A 99 23.07 -10.12 -2.90
C ALA A 99 23.89 -10.49 -4.15
N GLN A 100 23.29 -11.12 -5.17
CA GLN A 100 23.90 -11.11 -6.50
C GLN A 100 23.63 -9.75 -7.15
N ARG A 101 24.64 -8.86 -7.12
CA ARG A 101 24.73 -7.75 -8.08
C ARG A 101 24.53 -8.34 -9.48
N PRO A 102 23.68 -7.78 -10.35
CA PRO A 102 23.68 -8.20 -11.74
C PRO A 102 25.11 -8.02 -12.24
N ALA A 103 25.71 -9.11 -12.74
CA ALA A 103 26.95 -9.03 -13.47
C ALA A 103 26.81 -7.93 -14.53
N GLN A 104 27.85 -7.10 -14.67
CA GLN A 104 27.92 -6.13 -15.74
C GLN A 104 27.55 -6.84 -17.04
N VAL A 105 26.40 -6.48 -17.59
CA VAL A 105 25.99 -6.92 -18.92
C VAL A 105 27.03 -6.32 -19.86
N THR A 106 28.04 -7.12 -20.20
CA THR A 106 28.77 -6.95 -21.44
C THR A 106 27.71 -6.89 -22.52
N ARG A 107 27.72 -5.80 -23.29
CA ARG A 107 26.92 -5.67 -24.51
C ARG A 107 27.31 -6.82 -25.44
N ASP A 108 26.63 -7.93 -25.28
CA ASP A 108 26.64 -9.01 -26.24
C ASP A 108 25.29 -9.01 -26.93
N SER A 109 25.37 -8.76 -28.23
CA SER A 109 24.31 -8.69 -29.20
C SER A 109 23.55 -10.01 -29.25
N GLY A 110 22.46 -10.12 -28.49
CA GLY A 110 21.62 -11.32 -28.48
C GLY A 110 20.33 -11.22 -27.65
N MET A 111 19.85 -10.02 -27.30
CA MET A 111 18.48 -9.87 -26.79
C MET A 111 17.51 -9.83 -27.96
N SER A 112 16.83 -10.93 -28.22
CA SER A 112 15.59 -10.92 -28.98
C SER A 112 14.53 -10.18 -28.17
N ASP A 113 14.17 -8.97 -28.62
CA ASP A 113 12.88 -8.29 -28.45
C ASP A 113 12.08 -8.60 -27.17
N ALA A 114 12.52 -8.05 -26.04
CA ALA A 114 11.54 -7.58 -25.06
C ALA A 114 10.86 -6.34 -25.69
N GLU A 115 9.79 -6.57 -26.44
CA GLU A 115 9.05 -5.51 -27.15
C GLU A 115 8.83 -4.31 -26.22
N ASP A 116 9.19 -3.11 -26.69
CA ASP A 116 8.91 -1.85 -26.00
C ASP A 116 7.39 -1.64 -25.90
N ARG A 117 6.80 -2.15 -24.82
CA ARG A 117 5.37 -2.07 -24.53
C ARG A 117 4.94 -0.71 -23.98
N SER A 118 5.85 0.28 -23.97
CA SER A 118 5.54 1.63 -23.48
C SER A 118 4.42 2.31 -24.28
N HIS A 119 4.25 1.92 -25.54
CA HIS A 119 3.22 2.43 -26.45
C HIS A 119 1.78 2.16 -25.98
N ALA A 120 1.53 1.13 -25.13
CA ALA A 120 0.18 0.81 -24.66
C ALA A 120 -0.31 1.69 -23.49
N PHE A 121 0.60 2.29 -22.71
CA PHE A 121 0.22 3.06 -21.52
C PHE A 121 -0.63 4.31 -21.81
N PRO A 122 -0.34 5.12 -22.84
CA PRO A 122 -1.18 6.27 -23.18
C PRO A 122 -2.63 5.88 -23.45
N ASP A 123 -2.88 4.75 -24.12
CA ASP A 123 -4.22 4.29 -24.46
C ASP A 123 -4.94 3.69 -23.26
N ILE A 124 -4.24 2.96 -22.38
CA ILE A 124 -4.80 2.49 -21.10
C ILE A 124 -5.23 3.69 -20.24
N ILE A 125 -4.44 4.75 -20.19
CA ILE A 125 -4.76 5.97 -19.42
C ILE A 125 -6.01 6.66 -19.98
N LYS A 126 -6.14 6.74 -21.31
CA LYS A 126 -7.26 7.40 -21.98
C LYS A 126 -8.56 6.59 -21.92
N THR A 127 -8.48 5.29 -22.19
CA THR A 127 -9.66 4.44 -22.37
C THR A 127 -10.04 3.66 -21.12
N GLY A 128 -9.11 3.48 -20.19
CA GLY A 128 -9.29 2.57 -19.04
C GLY A 128 -9.30 1.09 -19.41
N ARG A 129 -9.06 0.75 -20.69
CA ARG A 129 -9.03 -0.62 -21.19
C ARG A 129 -7.61 -1.16 -21.14
N ILE A 130 -7.45 -2.30 -20.48
CA ILE A 130 -6.19 -3.05 -20.44
C ILE A 130 -6.24 -4.09 -21.57
N PRO A 131 -5.23 -4.12 -22.46
CA PRO A 131 -5.09 -5.21 -23.43
C PRO A 131 -5.01 -6.58 -22.74
N SER A 132 -5.69 -7.59 -23.27
CA SER A 132 -5.80 -8.91 -22.63
C SER A 132 -4.44 -9.60 -22.43
N ASP A 133 -3.49 -9.36 -23.33
CA ASP A 133 -2.09 -9.82 -23.27
C ASP A 133 -1.27 -9.15 -22.16
N LEU A 134 -1.69 -7.98 -21.69
CA LEU A 134 -1.08 -7.26 -20.56
C LEU A 134 -1.79 -7.51 -19.24
N TRP A 135 -2.94 -8.18 -19.26
CA TRP A 135 -3.66 -8.49 -18.04
C TRP A 135 -2.99 -9.65 -17.30
N THR A 136 -2.77 -9.46 -16.00
CA THR A 136 -2.27 -10.50 -15.11
C THR A 136 -3.29 -10.75 -14.01
N ASN A 137 -3.72 -12.00 -13.87
CA ASN A 137 -4.64 -12.43 -12.82
C ASN A 137 -3.90 -12.70 -11.50
N ALA A 138 -3.15 -11.71 -11.01
CA ALA A 138 -2.32 -11.83 -9.82
C ALA A 138 -3.08 -11.49 -8.54
N ARG A 139 -2.67 -12.10 -7.43
CA ARG A 139 -3.18 -11.78 -6.08
C ARG A 139 -2.81 -10.36 -5.64
N TYR A 140 -1.58 -9.95 -5.91
CA TYR A 140 -1.01 -8.69 -5.43
C TYR A 140 -1.27 -7.54 -6.41
N SER A 141 -1.69 -6.39 -5.90
CA SER A 141 -1.98 -5.21 -6.72
C SER A 141 -0.77 -4.68 -7.50
N CYS A 142 0.44 -4.85 -6.97
CA CYS A 142 1.68 -4.42 -7.62
C CYS A 142 2.00 -5.20 -8.91
N MET A 143 1.37 -6.37 -9.09
CA MET A 143 1.51 -7.19 -10.30
C MET A 143 0.38 -6.93 -11.32
N ARG A 144 -0.41 -5.87 -11.13
CA ARG A 144 -1.56 -5.56 -11.98
C ARG A 144 -1.52 -4.13 -12.47
N LEU A 145 -1.78 -3.93 -13.76
CA LEU A 145 -2.13 -2.62 -14.28
C LEU A 145 -3.51 -2.23 -13.75
N SER A 146 -3.59 -1.09 -13.07
CA SER A 146 -4.81 -0.61 -12.41
C SER A 146 -5.12 0.82 -12.83
N PRO A 147 -5.80 1.03 -13.97
CA PRO A 147 -6.07 2.37 -14.48
C PRO A 147 -6.96 3.17 -13.51
N ARG A 148 -6.90 4.51 -13.62
CA ARG A 148 -7.67 5.40 -12.75
C ARG A 148 -9.17 5.16 -12.92
N ILE A 149 -9.63 5.14 -14.16
CA ILE A 149 -10.97 4.73 -14.58
C ILE A 149 -10.78 3.40 -15.31
N CYS A 150 -11.57 2.39 -14.96
CA CYS A 150 -11.58 1.10 -15.65
C CYS A 150 -12.88 0.96 -16.47
N ILE A 151 -12.96 -0.07 -17.31
CA ILE A 151 -14.17 -0.35 -18.09
C ILE A 151 -15.36 -0.74 -17.19
N ASN A 152 -15.10 -1.41 -16.06
CA ASN A 152 -16.12 -1.82 -15.07
C ASN A 152 -16.41 -0.75 -13.99
N GLU A 153 -16.12 0.53 -14.28
CA GLU A 153 -16.14 1.62 -13.31
C GLU A 153 -17.50 1.79 -12.62
N GLY A 154 -18.61 1.60 -13.36
CA GLY A 154 -19.96 1.71 -12.81
C GLY A 154 -20.19 0.77 -11.62
N PHE A 155 -19.87 -0.52 -11.80
CA PHE A 155 -19.98 -1.53 -10.76
C PHE A 155 -19.00 -1.27 -9.61
N VAL A 156 -17.73 -0.98 -9.95
CA VAL A 156 -16.67 -0.70 -8.97
C VAL A 156 -17.04 0.47 -8.05
N ARG A 157 -17.70 1.51 -8.57
CA ARG A 157 -18.19 2.65 -7.77
C ARG A 157 -19.25 2.23 -6.76
N ARG A 158 -20.18 1.35 -7.14
CA ARG A 158 -21.21 0.84 -6.21
C ARG A 158 -20.58 -0.02 -5.11
N LEU A 159 -19.61 -0.88 -5.44
CA LEU A 159 -18.85 -1.62 -4.43
C LEU A 159 -18.05 -0.69 -3.51
N ALA A 160 -17.53 0.43 -4.02
CA ALA A 160 -16.78 1.38 -3.22
C ALA A 160 -17.63 2.03 -2.11
N VAL A 161 -18.93 2.25 -2.33
CA VAL A 161 -19.88 2.71 -1.30
C VAL A 161 -19.97 1.69 -0.16
N ILE A 162 -20.16 0.40 -0.50
CA ILE A 162 -20.25 -0.68 0.49
C ILE A 162 -18.92 -0.81 1.25
N LYS A 163 -17.78 -0.77 0.55
CA LYS A 163 -16.45 -0.77 1.16
C LYS A 163 -16.28 0.38 2.16
N GLU A 164 -16.68 1.59 1.75
CA GLU A 164 -16.57 2.79 2.57
C GLU A 164 -17.40 2.65 3.85
N GLU A 165 -18.61 2.11 3.77
CA GLU A 165 -19.43 1.84 4.94
C GLU A 165 -18.75 0.85 5.89
N ARG A 166 -18.24 -0.28 5.38
CA ARG A 166 -17.56 -1.27 6.22
C ARG A 166 -16.36 -0.69 6.94
N ARG A 167 -15.61 0.20 6.28
CA ARG A 167 -14.50 0.93 6.89
C ARG A 167 -14.99 1.86 8.00
N LEU A 168 -16.04 2.63 7.74
CA LEU A 168 -16.58 3.60 8.69
C LEU A 168 -17.22 2.95 9.91
N THR A 169 -17.81 1.76 9.75
CA THR A 169 -18.42 1.00 10.85
C THR A 169 -17.46 0.10 11.61
N GLY A 170 -16.17 0.09 11.26
CA GLY A 170 -15.15 -0.70 11.94
C GLY A 170 -15.06 -2.16 11.50
N ASN A 171 -15.79 -2.55 10.44
CA ASN A 171 -15.69 -3.87 9.82
C ASN A 171 -14.49 -3.94 8.86
N ALA A 172 -13.29 -3.82 9.41
CA ALA A 172 -12.04 -3.71 8.65
C ALA A 172 -11.77 -4.91 7.73
N ARG A 173 -12.07 -6.14 8.19
CA ARG A 173 -11.90 -7.35 7.38
C ARG A 173 -12.81 -7.33 6.14
N SER A 174 -14.08 -6.96 6.31
CA SER A 174 -15.00 -6.86 5.18
C SER A 174 -14.59 -5.72 4.23
N ALA A 175 -14.20 -4.56 4.77
CA ALA A 175 -13.69 -3.45 3.98
C ALA A 175 -12.48 -3.86 3.13
N LEU A 176 -11.55 -4.64 3.71
CA LEU A 176 -10.38 -5.17 2.99
C LEU A 176 -10.79 -6.13 1.88
N SER A 177 -11.73 -7.05 2.11
CA SER A 177 -12.23 -7.96 1.07
C SER A 177 -12.82 -7.19 -0.12
N TYR A 178 -13.63 -6.15 0.14
CA TYR A 178 -14.14 -5.29 -0.93
C TYR A 178 -13.03 -4.48 -1.61
N ALA A 179 -12.01 -4.03 -0.87
CA ALA A 179 -10.87 -3.30 -1.43
C ALA A 179 -10.05 -4.16 -2.41
N VAL A 180 -9.79 -5.42 -2.03
CA VAL A 180 -9.10 -6.42 -2.87
C VAL A 180 -9.92 -6.73 -4.12
N ALA A 181 -11.22 -7.01 -3.96
CA ALA A 181 -12.13 -7.26 -5.08
C ALA A 181 -12.18 -6.08 -6.05
N ILE A 182 -12.35 -4.85 -5.53
CA ILE A 182 -12.34 -3.63 -6.35
C ILE A 182 -11.03 -3.50 -7.12
N ALA A 183 -9.87 -3.71 -6.48
CA ALA A 183 -8.59 -3.60 -7.18
C ALA A 183 -8.44 -4.65 -8.29
N ALA A 184 -8.89 -5.88 -8.07
CA ALA A 184 -8.89 -6.91 -9.10
C ALA A 184 -9.83 -6.57 -10.27
N LEU A 185 -11.05 -6.10 -9.98
CA LEU A 185 -12.05 -5.72 -10.99
C LEU A 185 -11.63 -4.49 -11.80
N LYS A 186 -10.89 -3.55 -11.20
CA LYS A 186 -10.29 -2.41 -11.91
C LYS A 186 -9.21 -2.84 -12.90
N ALA A 187 -8.51 -3.94 -12.62
CA ALA A 187 -7.49 -4.51 -13.47
C ALA A 187 -8.05 -5.50 -14.50
N TYR A 188 -9.34 -5.84 -14.42
CA TYR A 188 -9.96 -6.81 -15.31
C TYR A 188 -10.16 -6.21 -16.72
N PRO A 189 -9.71 -6.89 -17.80
CA PRO A 189 -9.61 -6.31 -19.14
C PRO A 189 -10.92 -6.36 -19.94
N HIS A 190 -11.93 -7.09 -19.44
CA HIS A 190 -13.22 -7.27 -20.13
C HIS A 190 -14.38 -6.64 -19.34
N MET A 191 -15.42 -6.24 -20.07
CA MET A 191 -16.69 -5.83 -19.46
C MET A 191 -17.36 -7.07 -18.89
N LEU A 192 -17.70 -7.05 -17.61
CA LEU A 192 -18.37 -8.16 -16.94
C LEU A 192 -19.69 -8.49 -17.65
N GLN A 193 -19.92 -9.77 -17.91
CA GLN A 193 -21.11 -10.33 -18.55
C GLN A 193 -21.88 -11.28 -17.63
N SER A 194 -21.23 -11.85 -16.60
CA SER A 194 -21.89 -12.72 -15.62
C SER A 194 -21.16 -12.77 -14.29
N GLY A 195 -21.87 -13.15 -13.23
CA GLY A 195 -21.30 -13.40 -11.91
C GLY A 195 -20.32 -14.57 -11.86
N GLN A 196 -20.43 -15.53 -12.77
CA GLN A 196 -19.51 -16.68 -12.87
C GLN A 196 -18.07 -16.25 -13.16
N GLU A 197 -17.87 -15.13 -13.85
CA GLU A 197 -16.53 -14.59 -14.12
C GLU A 197 -15.78 -14.23 -12.82
N ALA A 198 -16.49 -13.97 -11.72
CA ALA A 198 -15.87 -13.72 -10.42
C ALA A 198 -15.07 -14.92 -9.88
N ASP A 199 -15.38 -16.15 -10.29
CA ASP A 199 -14.62 -17.33 -9.89
C ASP A 199 -13.27 -17.41 -10.61
N THR A 200 -13.16 -16.73 -11.76
CA THR A 200 -11.93 -16.67 -12.56
C THR A 200 -11.01 -15.53 -12.14
N ILE A 201 -11.48 -14.55 -11.37
CA ILE A 201 -10.72 -13.36 -10.99
C ILE A 201 -10.14 -13.53 -9.59
N VAL A 202 -8.82 -13.52 -9.47
CA VAL A 202 -8.14 -13.66 -8.16
C VAL A 202 -8.42 -12.42 -7.30
N GLY A 203 -9.02 -12.66 -6.13
CA GLY A 203 -9.42 -11.61 -5.19
C GLY A 203 -10.92 -11.32 -5.18
N THR A 204 -11.70 -11.99 -6.03
CA THR A 204 -13.15 -12.06 -5.93
C THR A 204 -13.61 -13.43 -5.45
N GLY A 205 -14.92 -13.63 -5.33
CA GLY A 205 -15.51 -14.89 -4.90
C GLY A 205 -17.03 -14.85 -5.01
N PRO A 206 -17.76 -15.87 -4.51
CA PRO A 206 -19.18 -16.07 -4.79
C PRO A 206 -20.06 -14.87 -4.45
N LYS A 207 -19.73 -14.16 -3.35
CA LYS A 207 -20.44 -12.93 -2.97
C LYS A 207 -20.31 -11.83 -4.01
N ILE A 208 -19.11 -11.64 -4.58
CA ILE A 208 -18.90 -10.64 -5.63
C ILE A 208 -19.59 -11.09 -6.92
N GLY A 209 -19.57 -12.39 -7.25
CA GLY A 209 -20.33 -12.94 -8.38
C GLY A 209 -21.82 -12.62 -8.30
N ALA A 210 -22.46 -12.87 -7.14
CA ALA A 210 -23.87 -12.52 -6.94
C ALA A 210 -24.15 -11.01 -7.08
N LEU A 211 -23.22 -10.14 -6.63
CA LEU A 211 -23.35 -8.69 -6.81
C LEU A 211 -23.16 -8.27 -8.27
N ILE A 212 -22.33 -8.98 -9.05
CA ILE A 212 -22.21 -8.73 -10.49
C ILE A 212 -23.53 -9.07 -11.17
N ASP A 213 -24.12 -10.23 -10.90
CA ASP A 213 -25.42 -10.62 -11.48
C ASP A 213 -26.53 -9.62 -11.12
N GLU A 214 -26.56 -9.15 -9.87
CA GLU A 214 -27.48 -8.08 -9.44
C GLU A 214 -27.26 -6.79 -10.24
N TYR A 215 -26.01 -6.37 -10.38
CA TYR A 215 -25.66 -5.15 -11.10
C TYR A 215 -26.00 -5.24 -12.59
N LEU A 216 -25.74 -6.37 -13.24
CA LEU A 216 -26.07 -6.58 -14.64
C LEU A 216 -27.59 -6.59 -14.88
N ARG A 217 -28.37 -7.13 -13.93
CA ARG A 217 -29.83 -7.15 -14.00
C ARG A 217 -30.47 -5.79 -13.73
N THR A 218 -29.91 -4.99 -12.82
CA THR A 218 -30.59 -3.78 -12.28
C THR A 218 -29.89 -2.47 -12.63
N GLY A 219 -28.64 -2.51 -13.08
CA GLY A 219 -27.77 -1.35 -13.25
C GLY A 219 -27.23 -0.76 -11.94
N THR A 220 -27.54 -1.34 -10.78
CA THR A 220 -27.16 -0.83 -9.45
C THR A 220 -26.97 -1.97 -8.45
N LEU A 221 -26.63 -1.62 -7.20
CA LEU A 221 -26.61 -2.53 -6.06
C LEU A 221 -27.56 -1.98 -5.00
N ALA A 222 -28.56 -2.78 -4.60
CA ALA A 222 -29.58 -2.42 -3.64
C ALA A 222 -28.97 -2.03 -2.28
N GLU A 223 -27.90 -2.71 -1.87
CA GLU A 223 -27.19 -2.35 -0.64
C GLU A 223 -26.57 -0.95 -0.74
N ALA A 224 -25.86 -0.63 -1.83
CA ALA A 224 -25.26 0.69 -2.01
C ALA A 224 -26.34 1.79 -2.04
N ASP A 225 -27.47 1.52 -2.69
CA ASP A 225 -28.63 2.41 -2.77
C ASP A 225 -29.28 2.67 -1.41
N ARG A 226 -29.35 1.65 -0.56
CA ARG A 226 -29.87 1.78 0.80
C ARG A 226 -28.90 2.60 1.66
N LEU A 227 -27.60 2.36 1.53
CA LEU A 227 -26.57 3.08 2.29
C LEU A 227 -26.57 4.57 1.96
N GLU A 228 -26.67 4.94 0.68
CA GLU A 228 -26.73 6.33 0.25
C GLU A 228 -27.97 7.11 0.74
N ARG A 229 -28.98 6.41 1.26
CA ARG A 229 -30.17 7.00 1.91
C ARG A 229 -30.15 6.90 3.43
N GLN A 230 -29.15 6.22 4.01
CA GLN A 230 -29.09 5.98 5.44
C GLN A 230 -28.39 7.15 6.14
N SER A 231 -29.13 7.93 6.94
CA SER A 231 -28.62 9.12 7.64
C SER A 231 -27.36 8.85 8.44
N ARG A 232 -27.28 7.71 9.14
CA ARG A 232 -26.08 7.29 9.88
C ARG A 232 -24.84 7.19 8.99
N PHE A 233 -24.95 6.56 7.81
CA PHE A 233 -23.82 6.41 6.89
C PHE A 233 -23.42 7.76 6.29
N LEU A 234 -24.40 8.59 5.92
CA LEU A 234 -24.15 9.93 5.40
C LEU A 234 -23.44 10.82 6.43
N ALA A 235 -23.82 10.75 7.71
CA ALA A 235 -23.15 11.48 8.79
C ALA A 235 -21.71 10.98 9.02
N LEU A 236 -21.48 9.66 9.07
CA LEU A 236 -20.12 9.11 9.17
C LEU A 236 -19.23 9.54 8.00
N ARG A 237 -19.78 9.56 6.79
CA ARG A 237 -19.07 9.99 5.59
C ARG A 237 -18.74 11.48 5.65
N LEU A 238 -19.73 12.31 5.99
CA LEU A 238 -19.59 13.76 6.16
C LEU A 238 -18.46 14.09 7.13
N PHE A 239 -18.48 13.52 8.34
CA PHE A 239 -17.51 13.84 9.38
C PHE A 239 -16.10 13.39 9.04
N THR A 240 -15.93 12.24 8.39
CA THR A 240 -14.59 11.76 8.00
C THR A 240 -14.03 12.40 6.72
N SER A 241 -14.86 13.06 5.90
CA SER A 241 -14.40 13.65 4.63
C SER A 241 -14.04 15.13 4.70
N SER A 242 -14.57 15.87 5.67
CA SER A 242 -14.55 17.34 5.63
C SER A 242 -13.58 17.99 6.62
N VAL A 243 -13.11 17.26 7.64
CA VAL A 243 -12.22 17.79 8.68
C VAL A 243 -11.06 16.83 8.91
N HIS A 244 -9.85 17.36 8.95
CA HIS A 244 -8.66 16.57 9.29
C HIS A 244 -8.67 16.17 10.76
N GLY A 245 -8.16 14.97 11.06
CA GLY A 245 -8.15 14.43 12.43
C GLY A 245 -9.42 13.67 12.83
N ILE A 246 -10.52 13.77 12.06
CA ILE A 246 -11.70 12.94 12.29
C ILE A 246 -11.56 11.61 11.54
N GLY A 247 -11.07 10.60 12.26
CA GLY A 247 -11.09 9.21 11.80
C GLY A 247 -12.44 8.52 12.00
N PRO A 248 -12.61 7.27 11.52
CA PRO A 248 -13.81 6.47 11.73
C PRO A 248 -14.23 6.34 13.20
N THR A 249 -13.27 6.27 14.12
CA THR A 249 -13.55 6.15 15.55
C THR A 249 -14.24 7.39 16.09
N THR A 250 -13.65 8.58 15.89
CA THR A 250 -14.24 9.86 16.30
C THR A 250 -15.59 10.09 15.63
N ALA A 251 -15.71 9.79 14.34
CA ALA A 251 -16.98 9.91 13.62
C ALA A 251 -18.08 9.01 14.21
N ARG A 252 -17.77 7.75 14.56
CA ARG A 252 -18.72 6.88 15.25
C ARG A 252 -19.08 7.39 16.63
N THR A 253 -18.12 7.94 17.38
CA THR A 253 -18.42 8.58 18.66
C THR A 253 -19.43 9.71 18.50
N LEU A 254 -19.24 10.62 17.54
CA LEU A 254 -20.18 11.71 17.27
C LEU A 254 -21.58 11.18 16.90
N VAL A 255 -21.66 10.19 16.02
CA VAL A 255 -22.95 9.69 15.50
C VAL A 255 -23.66 8.76 16.49
N ASP A 256 -22.95 7.78 17.04
CA ASP A 256 -23.54 6.70 17.83
C ASP A 256 -23.73 7.09 19.31
N ARG A 257 -22.84 7.93 19.87
CA ARG A 257 -22.91 8.39 21.27
C ARG A 257 -23.60 9.74 21.42
N PHE A 258 -23.26 10.70 20.56
CA PHE A 258 -23.76 12.07 20.66
C PHE A 258 -24.89 12.39 19.67
N HIS A 259 -25.28 11.41 18.85
CA HIS A 259 -26.39 11.52 17.89
C HIS A 259 -26.24 12.66 16.88
N CYS A 260 -25.02 13.09 16.58
CA CYS A 260 -24.76 14.12 15.58
C CYS A 260 -24.98 13.58 14.17
N LEU A 261 -25.79 14.26 13.37
CA LEU A 261 -25.98 13.95 11.95
C LEU A 261 -25.49 15.09 11.04
N THR A 262 -25.34 16.28 11.60
CA THR A 262 -24.92 17.50 10.91
C THR A 262 -23.78 18.18 11.65
N TRP A 263 -23.15 19.18 11.04
CA TRP A 263 -22.15 19.99 11.73
C TRP A 263 -22.75 20.88 12.82
N ASP A 264 -23.98 21.37 12.62
CA ASP A 264 -24.72 22.12 13.66
C ASP A 264 -24.93 21.27 14.91
N ASP A 265 -25.21 19.97 14.75
CA ASP A 265 -25.28 19.05 15.88
C ASP A 265 -23.93 18.96 16.60
N VAL A 266 -22.81 18.84 15.86
CA VAL A 266 -21.47 18.77 16.45
C VAL A 266 -21.14 20.07 17.21
N GLU A 267 -21.40 21.23 16.62
CA GLU A 267 -21.17 22.54 17.25
C GLU A 267 -22.03 22.76 18.50
N ARG A 268 -23.26 22.27 18.50
CA ARG A 268 -24.13 22.27 19.68
C ARG A 268 -23.58 21.32 20.75
N THR A 269 -23.29 20.07 20.39
CA THR A 269 -22.77 19.05 21.31
C THR A 269 -21.44 19.49 21.95
N MET A 270 -20.52 20.08 21.19
CA MET A 270 -19.24 20.59 21.74
C MET A 270 -19.43 21.70 22.78
N ARG A 271 -20.50 22.50 22.67
CA ARG A 271 -20.82 23.56 23.64
C ARG A 271 -21.55 23.04 24.87
N GLU A 272 -22.40 22.04 24.70
CA GLU A 272 -23.32 21.55 25.74
C GLU A 272 -22.74 20.37 26.54
N ASP A 273 -21.87 19.55 25.94
CA ASP A 273 -21.32 18.35 26.55
C ASP A 273 -19.78 18.40 26.64
N PRO A 274 -19.20 18.47 27.85
CA PRO A 274 -17.74 18.53 28.03
C PRO A 274 -17.02 17.23 27.66
N GLU A 275 -17.72 16.10 27.53
CA GLU A 275 -17.15 14.83 27.08
C GLU A 275 -17.13 14.68 25.55
N ALA A 276 -17.70 15.65 24.83
CA ALA A 276 -17.69 15.68 23.38
C ALA A 276 -16.28 15.86 22.81
N PRO A 277 -15.92 15.17 21.71
CA PRO A 277 -14.67 15.41 21.01
C PRO A 277 -14.56 16.87 20.59
N GLN A 278 -13.52 17.56 21.05
CA GLN A 278 -13.24 18.94 20.66
C GLN A 278 -12.58 18.94 19.29
N ILE A 279 -13.29 19.47 18.29
CA ILE A 279 -12.92 19.40 16.88
C ILE A 279 -12.78 20.82 16.35
N SER A 280 -11.64 21.12 15.72
CA SER A 280 -11.52 22.36 14.97
C SER A 280 -12.37 22.28 13.71
N LEU A 281 -13.34 23.19 13.58
CA LEU A 281 -14.16 23.36 12.38
C LEU A 281 -13.67 24.54 11.52
N ASP A 282 -12.57 25.17 11.93
CA ASP A 282 -11.96 26.25 11.19
C ASP A 282 -11.59 25.77 9.78
N TYR A 283 -11.90 26.59 8.78
CA TYR A 283 -11.63 26.32 7.36
C TYR A 283 -12.30 25.09 6.75
N ARG A 284 -13.18 24.38 7.48
CA ARG A 284 -13.90 23.17 7.01
C ARG A 284 -14.48 23.32 5.61
N ASP A 285 -15.24 24.39 5.39
CA ASP A 285 -15.97 24.61 4.14
C ASP A 285 -15.03 24.91 2.96
N GLU A 286 -13.83 25.43 3.24
CA GLU A 286 -12.80 25.66 2.23
C GLU A 286 -12.01 24.38 1.91
N ILE A 287 -11.68 23.59 2.93
CA ILE A 287 -10.95 22.31 2.80
C ILE A 287 -11.81 21.23 2.14
N ALA A 288 -13.13 21.26 2.34
CA ALA A 288 -14.06 20.35 1.67
C ALA A 288 -14.07 20.52 0.14
N GLN A 289 -13.67 21.70 -0.36
CA GLN A 289 -13.62 21.97 -1.79
C GLN A 289 -12.42 21.28 -2.44
N LYS A 290 -12.67 20.67 -3.61
CA LYS A 290 -11.65 19.96 -4.38
C LYS A 290 -10.63 20.93 -5.00
N ILE A 291 -9.35 20.54 -4.98
CA ILE A 291 -8.23 21.34 -5.47
C ILE A 291 -7.91 20.95 -6.92
N PRO A 292 -8.07 21.83 -7.92
CA PRO A 292 -7.69 21.55 -9.31
C PRO A 292 -6.17 21.46 -9.47
N ARG A 293 -5.71 20.71 -10.48
CA ARG A 293 -4.25 20.49 -10.73
C ARG A 293 -3.44 21.78 -10.86
N SER A 294 -3.99 22.76 -11.56
CA SER A 294 -3.34 24.06 -11.75
C SER A 294 -3.11 24.82 -10.43
N GLU A 295 -3.97 24.61 -9.43
CA GLU A 295 -3.78 25.18 -8.09
C GLU A 295 -2.73 24.39 -7.30
N VAL A 296 -2.75 23.05 -7.40
CA VAL A 296 -1.71 22.18 -6.79
C VAL A 296 -0.31 22.58 -7.29
N GLU A 297 -0.17 22.77 -8.60
CA GLU A 297 1.09 23.17 -9.25
C GLU A 297 1.57 24.54 -8.77
N LYS A 298 0.67 25.54 -8.70
CA LYS A 298 1.02 26.88 -8.18
C LYS A 298 1.49 26.84 -6.73
N ILE A 299 0.85 26.04 -5.87
CA ILE A 299 1.25 25.89 -4.46
C ILE A 299 2.60 25.17 -4.38
N HIS A 300 2.81 24.12 -5.19
CA HIS A 300 4.10 23.43 -5.28
C HIS A 300 5.23 24.36 -5.71
N ASP A 301 5.02 25.17 -6.74
CA ASP A 301 6.00 26.17 -7.21
C ASP A 301 6.31 27.21 -6.13
N LEU A 302 5.31 27.65 -5.37
CA LEU A 302 5.50 28.57 -4.26
C LEU A 302 6.34 27.95 -3.14
N VAL A 303 6.03 26.71 -2.74
CA VAL A 303 6.81 25.97 -1.73
C VAL A 303 8.24 25.76 -2.21
N LYS A 304 8.42 25.34 -3.47
CA LYS A 304 9.72 25.17 -4.11
C LYS A 304 10.52 26.47 -4.12
N LEU A 305 9.90 27.59 -4.46
CA LEU A 305 10.55 28.91 -4.41
C LEU A 305 11.03 29.27 -3.00
N GLN A 306 10.27 28.96 -1.95
CA GLN A 306 10.71 29.21 -0.58
C GLN A 306 11.83 28.25 -0.16
N LEU A 307 11.77 27.00 -0.62
CA LEU A 307 12.79 25.99 -0.38
C LEU A 307 14.11 26.36 -1.06
N ASP A 308 14.10 26.79 -2.32
CA ASP A 308 15.29 27.21 -3.06
C ASP A 308 16.00 28.41 -2.42
N LYS A 309 15.23 29.34 -1.83
CA LYS A 309 15.78 30.48 -1.06
C LYS A 309 16.40 30.05 0.27
N LEU A 310 15.97 28.92 0.82
CA LEU A 310 16.44 28.39 2.09
C LEU A 310 17.65 27.48 1.90
N GLN A 311 17.57 26.57 0.92
CA GLN A 311 18.58 25.58 0.61
C GLN A 311 18.47 25.21 -0.88
N PRO A 312 19.29 25.83 -1.75
CA PRO A 312 19.33 25.52 -3.17
C PRO A 312 19.68 24.06 -3.43
N GLY A 313 19.15 23.49 -4.51
CA GLY A 313 19.48 22.12 -4.94
C GLY A 313 18.59 21.02 -4.34
N CYS A 314 17.55 21.38 -3.58
CA CYS A 314 16.55 20.41 -3.14
C CYS A 314 15.76 19.85 -4.33
N LEU A 315 15.45 18.55 -4.29
CA LEU A 315 14.50 17.93 -5.20
C LEU A 315 13.12 17.83 -4.54
N THR A 316 12.07 18.12 -5.30
CA THR A 316 10.69 18.04 -4.83
C THR A 316 9.83 17.25 -5.82
N MET A 317 8.87 16.49 -5.30
CA MET A 317 7.94 15.69 -6.09
C MET A 317 6.54 15.82 -5.52
N LEU A 318 5.57 16.16 -6.38
CA LEU A 318 4.16 16.02 -6.05
C LEU A 318 3.79 14.53 -6.05
N THR A 319 3.28 14.02 -4.94
CA THR A 319 2.92 12.60 -4.76
C THR A 319 1.41 12.40 -4.69
N GLY A 320 0.95 11.37 -3.99
CA GLY A 320 -0.45 11.14 -3.67
C GLY A 320 -1.38 11.02 -4.88
N GLY A 321 -2.61 11.51 -4.71
CA GLY A 321 -3.64 11.46 -5.74
C GLY A 321 -3.28 12.23 -7.01
N TYR A 322 -2.53 13.33 -6.86
CA TYR A 322 -2.07 14.16 -7.98
C TYR A 322 -1.16 13.36 -8.93
N ARG A 323 -0.15 12.65 -8.38
CA ARG A 323 0.80 11.86 -9.18
C ARG A 323 0.13 10.67 -9.88
N ARG A 324 -0.93 10.12 -9.29
CA ARG A 324 -1.78 9.07 -9.91
C ARG A 324 -2.78 9.62 -10.94
N GLY A 325 -2.65 10.89 -11.35
CA GLY A 325 -3.44 11.48 -12.42
C GLY A 325 -4.88 11.87 -12.02
N LYS A 326 -5.17 12.09 -10.73
CA LYS A 326 -6.47 12.66 -10.37
C LYS A 326 -6.60 14.09 -10.94
N PRO A 327 -7.77 14.45 -11.51
CA PRO A 327 -8.03 15.81 -11.97
C PRO A 327 -8.21 16.80 -10.80
N PHE A 328 -8.61 16.28 -9.64
CA PHE A 328 -8.76 17.05 -8.42
C PHE A 328 -8.20 16.30 -7.21
N SER A 329 -7.57 17.04 -6.31
CA SER A 329 -7.02 16.55 -5.05
C SER A 329 -7.86 16.99 -3.85
N ASN A 330 -7.70 16.29 -2.72
CA ASN A 330 -8.23 16.70 -1.43
C ASN A 330 -7.18 17.52 -0.65
N ASP A 331 -5.93 17.18 -0.86
CA ASP A 331 -4.73 17.69 -0.21
C ASP A 331 -3.56 17.69 -1.21
N ILE A 332 -2.48 18.36 -0.82
CA ILE A 332 -1.27 18.50 -1.63
C ILE A 332 -0.15 17.79 -0.90
N ASP A 333 0.35 16.69 -1.46
CA ASP A 333 1.48 15.93 -0.91
C ASP A 333 2.76 16.32 -1.64
N ILE A 334 3.74 16.88 -0.92
CA ILE A 334 5.05 17.24 -1.46
C ILE A 334 6.14 16.45 -0.74
N LEU A 335 6.80 15.55 -1.46
CA LEU A 335 8.00 14.87 -0.99
C LEU A 335 9.25 15.65 -1.39
N ILE A 336 10.13 15.89 -0.43
CA ILE A 336 11.31 16.75 -0.52
C ILE A 336 12.54 15.95 -0.12
N THR A 337 13.64 16.13 -0.85
CA THR A 337 14.96 15.61 -0.49
C THR A 337 16.07 16.54 -0.95
N HIS A 338 17.32 16.22 -0.63
CA HIS A 338 18.49 16.90 -1.15
C HIS A 338 19.54 15.87 -1.60
N PRO A 339 20.09 15.94 -2.83
CA PRO A 339 21.01 14.93 -3.37
C PRO A 339 22.30 14.72 -2.56
N HIS A 340 22.73 15.75 -1.82
CA HIS A 340 23.90 15.69 -0.93
C HIS A 340 23.54 15.35 0.52
N ASP A 341 22.32 14.84 0.76
CA ASP A 341 21.80 14.39 2.06
C ASP A 341 21.85 15.42 3.20
N THR A 342 21.81 16.71 2.86
CA THR A 342 21.78 17.82 3.82
C THR A 342 20.36 18.15 4.28
N VAL A 343 19.49 17.14 4.41
CA VAL A 343 18.07 17.32 4.76
C VAL A 343 17.82 17.52 6.25
N HIS A 344 18.86 17.36 7.09
CA HIS A 344 18.75 17.51 8.53
C HIS A 344 18.25 18.93 8.93
N GLY A 345 17.10 18.97 9.60
CA GLY A 345 16.46 20.20 10.08
C GLY A 345 15.80 21.01 8.96
N LEU A 346 15.77 20.49 7.73
CA LEU A 346 15.21 21.17 6.57
C LEU A 346 13.71 21.42 6.75
N LEU A 347 12.96 20.44 7.26
CA LEU A 347 11.54 20.60 7.50
C LEU A 347 11.26 21.75 8.47
N SER A 348 11.91 21.78 9.63
CA SER A 348 11.74 22.86 10.62
C SER A 348 12.00 24.23 10.03
N LYS A 349 13.11 24.36 9.29
CA LYS A 349 13.50 25.62 8.65
C LYS A 349 12.48 26.05 7.60
N LEU A 350 11.98 25.12 6.79
CA LEU A 350 10.96 25.38 5.77
C LEU A 350 9.64 25.80 6.42
N VAL A 351 9.15 25.06 7.41
CA VAL A 351 7.91 25.35 8.13
C VAL A 351 7.98 26.72 8.80
N ASN A 352 9.06 27.02 9.54
CA ASN A 352 9.27 28.33 10.15
C ASN A 352 9.24 29.46 9.10
N ARG A 353 9.89 29.26 7.95
CA ARG A 353 9.90 30.24 6.87
C ARG A 353 8.48 30.48 6.30
N LEU A 354 7.71 29.42 6.09
CA LEU A 354 6.34 29.50 5.58
C LEU A 354 5.40 30.18 6.60
N GLN A 355 5.57 29.92 7.90
CA GLN A 355 4.86 30.63 8.97
C GLN A 355 5.22 32.11 9.04
N HIS A 356 6.50 32.47 8.94
CA HIS A 356 6.94 33.88 8.88
C HIS A 356 6.38 34.64 7.66
N LYS A 357 6.06 33.92 6.59
CA LYS A 357 5.36 34.47 5.41
C LYS A 357 3.84 34.43 5.53
N SER A 358 3.32 33.98 6.68
CA SER A 358 1.89 33.81 6.95
C SER A 358 1.17 32.88 5.97
N LEU A 359 1.91 31.96 5.36
CA LEU A 359 1.40 30.96 4.41
C LEU A 359 0.86 29.72 5.12
N ILE A 360 1.46 29.33 6.26
CA ILE A 360 0.91 28.29 7.13
C ILE A 360 0.07 28.98 8.21
N LYS A 361 -1.20 28.57 8.33
CA LYS A 361 -2.14 29.07 9.35
C LYS A 361 -2.21 28.17 10.56
N GLU A 362 -2.15 26.87 10.35
CA GLU A 362 -2.29 25.87 11.40
C GLU A 362 -1.42 24.65 11.07
N ILE A 363 -0.78 24.08 12.10
CA ILE A 363 -0.05 22.81 12.00
C ILE A 363 -0.94 21.72 12.61
N LEU A 364 -1.30 20.75 11.79
CA LEU A 364 -2.19 19.64 12.15
C LEU A 364 -1.42 18.43 12.68
N TYR A 365 -0.23 18.20 12.13
CA TYR A 365 0.68 17.14 12.55
C TYR A 365 2.11 17.56 12.25
N TYR A 366 3.04 17.19 13.13
CA TYR A 366 4.44 17.50 12.96
C TYR A 366 5.33 16.38 13.52
N THR A 367 6.32 15.96 12.74
CA THR A 367 7.30 14.96 13.17
C THR A 367 8.66 15.23 12.55
N ASN A 368 9.72 15.02 13.33
CA ASN A 368 11.12 15.29 13.01
C ASN A 368 12.00 14.09 13.43
N GLN A 369 11.57 12.88 13.05
CA GLN A 369 12.19 11.64 13.51
C GLN A 369 13.56 11.37 12.90
N ASN A 370 13.81 11.82 11.65
CA ASN A 370 15.08 11.61 10.96
C ASN A 370 16.17 12.59 11.42
N THR A 371 15.81 13.76 11.96
CA THR A 371 16.81 14.67 12.57
C THR A 371 17.41 14.17 13.87
N ASN A 372 16.78 13.19 14.54
CA ASN A 372 17.18 12.78 15.90
C ASN A 372 17.74 11.36 16.00
N ARG A 373 17.95 10.64 14.88
CA ARG A 373 18.43 9.25 14.92
C ARG A 373 19.60 9.03 13.98
N SER A 374 20.73 8.61 14.54
CA SER A 374 21.79 7.92 13.79
C SER A 374 21.19 6.69 13.12
N PHE A 375 21.56 6.45 11.86
CA PHE A 375 21.14 5.31 11.06
C PHE A 375 21.69 3.99 11.62
N ASP A 376 21.10 3.46 12.70
CA ASP A 376 21.40 2.11 13.19
C ASP A 376 20.38 1.10 12.64
N PHE A 377 20.81 0.39 11.61
CA PHE A 377 20.06 -0.66 10.91
C PHE A 377 19.62 -1.79 11.86
N GLU A 378 20.41 -2.10 12.91
CA GLU A 378 20.11 -3.15 13.89
C GLU A 378 18.94 -2.83 14.84
N SER A 379 18.63 -1.55 15.06
CA SER A 379 17.56 -1.16 16.00
C SER A 379 16.14 -1.34 15.42
N LYS A 380 16.00 -1.39 14.09
CA LYS A 380 14.69 -1.44 13.40
C LYS A 380 14.08 -2.85 13.30
N ALA A 381 14.89 -3.91 13.36
CA ALA A 381 14.37 -5.28 13.32
C ALA A 381 13.55 -5.67 14.59
N ARG A 382 13.66 -4.88 15.67
CA ARG A 382 13.02 -5.18 16.97
C ARG A 382 11.74 -4.38 17.26
N SER A 383 11.35 -3.43 16.41
CA SER A 383 10.13 -2.63 16.60
C SER A 383 9.04 -3.04 15.61
N SER A 384 8.51 -4.24 15.78
CA SER A 384 7.32 -4.73 15.05
C SER A 384 5.99 -4.21 15.63
N THR A 385 6.04 -3.18 16.49
CA THR A 385 4.89 -2.72 17.29
C THR A 385 4.48 -1.28 17.07
N SER A 386 5.15 -0.51 16.20
CA SER A 386 4.67 0.81 15.77
C SER A 386 4.38 0.84 14.28
N SER A 387 3.11 1.03 13.94
CA SER A 387 2.51 1.12 12.60
C SER A 387 2.92 2.37 11.80
N SER A 388 4.15 2.86 11.96
CA SER A 388 4.60 4.06 11.26
C SER A 388 5.05 3.68 9.84
N PHE A 389 4.13 3.89 8.88
CA PHE A 389 4.28 3.67 7.43
C PHE A 389 5.59 4.21 6.85
N ASP A 390 6.11 5.31 7.41
CA ASP A 390 7.45 5.82 7.14
C ASP A 390 7.90 6.72 8.30
N GLN A 391 9.21 6.73 8.59
CA GLN A 391 9.81 7.55 9.67
C GLN A 391 10.33 8.90 9.14
N PHE A 392 9.85 9.37 7.99
CA PHE A 392 10.26 10.66 7.45
C PHE A 392 9.79 11.81 8.33
N ASP A 393 10.49 12.94 8.21
CA ASP A 393 10.05 14.18 8.81
C ASP A 393 8.80 14.66 8.05
N LYS A 394 7.73 15.02 8.76
CA LYS A 394 6.45 15.40 8.15
C LYS A 394 5.85 16.62 8.85
N CYS A 395 5.26 17.50 8.06
CA CYS A 395 4.37 18.53 8.55
C CYS A 395 3.08 18.50 7.73
N PHE A 396 1.96 18.20 8.38
CA PHE A 396 0.63 18.37 7.80
C PHE A 396 0.09 19.69 8.31
N CYS A 397 -0.35 20.56 7.40
CA CYS A 397 -0.73 21.92 7.76
C CYS A 397 -1.90 22.46 6.93
N ILE A 398 -2.51 23.50 7.44
CA ILE A 398 -3.41 24.38 6.70
C ILE A 398 -2.59 25.49 6.06
N PHE A 399 -2.57 25.51 4.74
CA PHE A 399 -1.85 26.45 3.90
C PHE A 399 -2.80 27.44 3.23
N LEU A 400 -2.50 28.72 3.31
CA LEU A 400 -3.21 29.78 2.61
C LEU A 400 -2.29 30.35 1.52
N PRO A 401 -2.54 30.08 0.22
CA PRO A 401 -1.78 30.72 -0.84
C PRO A 401 -2.04 32.24 -0.86
N PRO A 402 -1.10 33.04 -1.39
CA PRO A 402 -1.33 34.47 -1.61
C PRO A 402 -2.55 34.68 -2.51
N GLN A 403 -3.37 35.70 -2.22
CA GLN A 403 -4.48 36.07 -3.08
C GLN A 403 -3.98 36.42 -4.48
N ALA A 404 -4.54 35.75 -5.49
CA ALA A 404 -4.45 36.21 -6.87
C ALA A 404 -5.45 37.35 -7.08
N SER A 405 -5.09 38.35 -7.88
CA SER A 405 -5.96 39.49 -8.17
C SER A 405 -7.36 39.03 -8.61
N GLY A 406 -8.39 39.38 -7.84
CA GLY A 406 -9.79 39.12 -8.17
C GLY A 406 -10.39 37.79 -7.67
N GLN A 407 -9.63 36.96 -6.94
CA GLN A 407 -10.16 35.72 -6.35
C GLN A 407 -9.71 35.54 -4.89
N ALA A 408 -10.64 35.21 -4.00
CA ALA A 408 -10.32 34.88 -2.62
C ALA A 408 -9.46 33.60 -2.59
N ALA A 409 -8.33 33.65 -1.88
CA ALA A 409 -7.51 32.47 -1.62
C ALA A 409 -8.23 31.56 -0.62
N LEU A 410 -8.21 30.26 -0.88
CA LEU A 410 -8.80 29.25 -0.03
C LEU A 410 -7.72 28.54 0.80
N HIS A 411 -8.06 28.18 2.02
CA HIS A 411 -7.26 27.35 2.89
C HIS A 411 -7.21 25.92 2.35
N ARG A 412 -6.00 25.40 2.14
CA ARG A 412 -5.73 24.07 1.58
C ARG A 412 -4.94 23.21 2.54
N ARG A 413 -5.22 21.92 2.56
CA ARG A 413 -4.36 20.93 3.21
C ARG A 413 -3.08 20.74 2.41
N LEU A 414 -1.94 20.90 3.08
CA LEU A 414 -0.61 20.68 2.53
C LEU A 414 0.16 19.75 3.45
N ASP A 415 0.64 18.65 2.89
CA ASP A 415 1.45 17.65 3.56
C ASP A 415 2.88 17.76 3.00
N LEU A 416 3.82 18.22 3.84
CA LEU A 416 5.24 18.34 3.54
C LEU A 416 5.97 17.14 4.13
N ILE A 417 6.70 16.40 3.31
CA ILE A 417 7.45 15.21 3.72
C ILE A 417 8.90 15.38 3.31
N VAL A 418 9.83 15.23 4.25
CA VAL A 418 11.27 15.34 4.00
C VAL A 418 11.94 13.97 4.23
N SER A 419 12.57 13.46 3.18
CA SER A 419 13.23 12.16 3.17
C SER A 419 14.74 12.30 2.88
N PRO A 420 15.60 11.53 3.56
CA PRO A 420 17.01 11.36 3.21
C PRO A 420 17.15 10.92 1.75
N TRP A 421 18.29 11.25 1.14
CA TRP A 421 18.51 10.96 -0.27
C TRP A 421 18.35 9.47 -0.60
N GLU A 422 18.87 8.62 0.27
CA GLU A 422 18.84 7.16 0.11
C GLU A 422 17.44 6.53 0.14
N ASN A 423 16.48 7.16 0.83
CA ASN A 423 15.11 6.67 0.93
C ASN A 423 14.13 7.45 0.06
N TYR A 424 14.60 8.43 -0.72
CA TYR A 424 13.73 9.32 -1.47
C TYR A 424 12.83 8.55 -2.43
N TRP A 425 13.39 7.62 -3.21
CA TRP A 425 12.61 6.88 -4.22
C TRP A 425 11.62 5.89 -3.61
N THR A 426 11.97 5.25 -2.49
CA THR A 426 11.00 4.42 -1.75
C THR A 426 9.90 5.28 -1.13
N GLY A 427 10.26 6.49 -0.67
CA GLY A 427 9.30 7.50 -0.25
C GLY A 427 8.37 7.94 -1.39
N VAL A 428 8.89 8.14 -2.61
CA VAL A 428 8.07 8.46 -3.78
C VAL A 428 7.05 7.35 -4.02
N VAL A 429 7.44 6.08 -3.96
CA VAL A 429 6.52 4.94 -4.12
C VAL A 429 5.45 4.94 -3.03
N GLY A 430 5.87 4.96 -1.75
CA GLY A 430 4.97 4.92 -0.60
C GLY A 430 3.94 6.05 -0.60
N TRP A 431 4.41 7.29 -0.77
CA TRP A 431 3.56 8.48 -0.79
C TRP A 431 2.80 8.65 -2.11
N THR A 432 3.19 7.98 -3.19
CA THR A 432 2.35 7.89 -4.41
C THR A 432 1.15 6.99 -4.17
N GLY A 433 1.25 5.92 -3.37
CA GLY A 433 0.16 4.97 -3.13
C GLY A 433 -0.33 4.29 -4.43
N SER A 434 -1.58 3.85 -4.54
CA SER A 434 -2.72 4.00 -3.63
C SER A 434 -2.64 3.09 -2.39
N THR A 435 -3.50 3.30 -1.39
CA THR A 435 -3.58 2.45 -0.18
C THR A 435 -3.76 0.95 -0.46
N GLN A 436 -4.29 0.54 -1.62
CA GLN A 436 -4.41 -0.89 -1.98
C GLN A 436 -3.19 -1.42 -2.75
N PHE A 437 -2.35 -0.52 -3.26
CA PHE A 437 -1.06 -0.83 -3.87
C PHE A 437 0.03 -0.92 -2.80
N GLU A 438 0.02 0.05 -1.87
CA GLU A 438 0.81 0.11 -0.65
C GLU A 438 -0.13 -0.03 0.58
N PRO A 439 -0.55 -1.26 0.95
CA PRO A 439 -1.37 -1.47 2.13
C PRO A 439 -0.61 -1.07 3.39
N VAL A 440 -1.10 -0.02 4.06
CA VAL A 440 -0.66 0.34 5.41
C VAL A 440 -1.14 -0.76 6.35
N GLY A 441 -0.19 -1.47 6.98
CA GLY A 441 -0.45 -2.59 7.89
C GLY A 441 -1.15 -2.21 9.19
#